data_AF-A0A391NQQ5-F1
#
_entry.id   AF-A0A391NQQ5-F1
#
_cell.length_a   1.000
_cell.length_b   1.000
_cell.length_c   1.000
_cell.angle_alpha   90.00
_cell.angle_beta   90.00
_cell.angle_gamma   90.00
#
_symmetry.space_group_name_H-M   'P 1'
#
loop_
_entity.id
_entity.type
_entity.pdbx_description
1 polymer ?
#
loop_
_entity_poly.entity_id
_entity_poly.type
_entity_poly.pdbx_seq_one_letter_code
_entity_poly.pdbx_strand_id
1 'polypeptide(L)'
;MRFFIAPHPQGLCDAFINQHFEDLLKALVNGYPADVLCELIGVCPSAVEAIVSDDPLWCSVCELVMSLIDDTLEKDSTQQEIEHLLDSVCSLLPSFLEGECDAMVATYEPLLIEALVNDYPPDTVCAMIGAC
;
A
#
# COMPACT_ATOMS: atom_id res chain seq x y z
N MET A 1 19.29 36.46 -26.17
CA MET A 1 19.08 35.05 -25.77
C MET A 1 17.59 34.87 -25.59
N ARG A 2 16.94 34.10 -26.46
CA ARG A 2 15.50 33.81 -26.38
C ARG A 2 15.33 32.57 -25.52
N PHE A 3 14.66 32.70 -24.38
CA PHE A 3 14.15 31.57 -23.62
C PHE A 3 13.01 30.93 -24.44
N PHE A 4 13.20 29.68 -24.85
CA PHE A 4 12.10 28.84 -25.31
C PHE A 4 11.29 28.43 -24.08
N ILE A 5 10.26 29.22 -23.75
CA ILE A 5 9.20 28.76 -22.85
C ILE A 5 8.35 27.81 -23.70
N ALA A 6 8.45 26.51 -23.43
CA ALA A 6 7.60 25.50 -24.06
C ALA A 6 6.13 25.79 -23.73
N PRO A 7 5.20 25.65 -24.69
CA PRO A 7 3.78 25.86 -24.43
C PRO A 7 3.30 24.80 -23.42
N HIS A 8 2.72 25.26 -22.31
CA HIS A 8 2.12 24.40 -21.30
C HIS A 8 0.95 23.62 -21.93
N PRO A 9 0.93 22.27 -21.91
CA PRO A 9 -0.11 21.50 -22.57
C PRO A 9 -1.31 21.41 -21.62
N GLN A 10 -2.20 22.40 -21.65
CA GLN A 10 -3.42 22.39 -20.83
C GLN A 10 -4.27 21.13 -21.06
N GLY A 11 -4.21 20.54 -22.26
CA GLY A 11 -4.89 19.28 -22.57
C GLY A 11 -4.26 18.03 -21.95
N LEU A 12 -3.01 18.08 -21.44
CA LEU A 12 -2.39 16.95 -20.76
C LEU A 12 -2.97 16.81 -19.34
N CYS A 13 -3.23 17.94 -18.67
CA CYS A 13 -3.88 17.95 -17.37
C CYS A 13 -5.34 17.49 -17.48
N ASP A 14 -6.07 17.98 -18.49
CA ASP A 14 -7.45 17.54 -18.74
C ASP A 14 -7.51 16.06 -19.12
N ALA A 15 -6.59 15.56 -19.95
CA ALA A 15 -6.54 14.14 -20.32
C ALA A 15 -6.19 13.26 -19.12
N PHE A 16 -5.23 13.69 -18.29
CA PHE A 16 -4.80 12.98 -17.09
C PHE A 16 -5.92 12.92 -16.05
N ILE A 17 -6.57 14.05 -15.77
CA ILE A 17 -7.73 14.09 -14.87
C ILE A 17 -8.83 13.19 -15.43
N ASN A 18 -9.22 13.30 -16.70
CA ASN A 18 -10.29 12.47 -17.24
C ASN A 18 -9.95 10.96 -17.27
N GLN A 19 -8.66 10.61 -17.36
CA GLN A 19 -8.20 9.22 -17.32
C GLN A 19 -8.15 8.65 -15.90
N HIS A 20 -7.80 9.47 -14.91
CA HIS A 20 -7.53 9.02 -13.54
C HIS A 20 -8.51 9.58 -12.50
N PHE A 21 -9.57 10.29 -12.92
CA PHE A 21 -10.48 11.01 -12.02
C PHE A 21 -11.10 10.08 -10.97
N GLU A 22 -11.61 8.92 -11.40
CA GLU A 22 -12.26 7.96 -10.51
C GLU A 22 -11.28 7.38 -9.49
N ASP A 23 -10.07 7.04 -9.91
CA ASP A 23 -9.05 6.44 -9.05
C ASP A 23 -8.50 7.48 -8.06
N LEU A 24 -8.25 8.70 -8.54
CA LEU A 24 -7.84 9.84 -7.70
C LEU A 24 -8.94 10.22 -6.71
N LEU A 25 -10.21 10.21 -7.12
CA LEU A 25 -11.33 10.53 -6.26
C LEU A 25 -11.51 9.46 -5.17
N LYS A 26 -11.38 8.17 -5.51
CA LYS A 26 -11.39 7.08 -4.53
C LYS A 26 -10.23 7.19 -3.55
N ALA A 27 -9.03 7.43 -4.04
CA ALA A 27 -7.85 7.56 -3.19
C ALA A 27 -7.95 8.79 -2.27
N LEU A 28 -8.53 9.90 -2.72
CA LEU A 28 -8.79 11.07 -1.87
C LEU A 28 -9.90 10.83 -0.83
N VAL A 29 -10.99 10.14 -1.20
CA VAL A 29 -12.10 9.85 -0.28
C VAL A 29 -11.70 8.84 0.79
N ASN A 30 -10.86 7.88 0.45
CA ASN A 30 -10.33 6.87 1.37
C ASN A 30 -9.15 7.39 2.21
N GLY A 31 -8.75 8.65 2.05
CA GLY A 31 -7.75 9.29 2.91
C GLY A 31 -6.32 8.82 2.67
N TYR A 32 -5.97 8.45 1.43
CA TYR A 32 -4.61 8.04 1.09
C TYR A 32 -3.62 9.19 1.39
N PRO A 33 -2.46 8.89 2.00
CA PRO A 33 -1.45 9.90 2.27
C PRO A 33 -0.94 10.53 0.98
N ALA A 34 -0.59 11.82 1.07
CA ALA A 34 -0.18 12.63 -0.07
C ALA A 34 1.06 12.07 -0.80
N ASP A 35 1.94 11.39 -0.08
CA ASP A 35 3.14 10.76 -0.63
C ASP A 35 2.79 9.58 -1.55
N VAL A 36 1.88 8.70 -1.12
CA VAL A 36 1.38 7.57 -1.93
C VAL A 36 0.63 8.07 -3.16
N LEU A 37 -0.20 9.11 -2.99
CA LEU A 37 -0.86 9.75 -4.12
C LEU A 37 0.14 10.34 -5.12
N CYS A 38 1.22 10.95 -4.64
CA CYS A 38 2.27 11.55 -5.46
C CYS A 38 3.09 10.50 -6.23
N GLU A 39 3.28 9.33 -5.64
CA GLU A 39 3.94 8.18 -6.28
C GLU A 39 3.05 7.53 -7.33
N LEU A 40 1.76 7.30 -7.03
CA LEU A 40 0.80 6.71 -7.97
C LEU A 40 0.65 7.53 -9.27
N ILE A 41 0.77 8.86 -9.17
CA ILE A 41 0.74 9.77 -10.33
C ILE A 41 2.12 9.96 -10.99
N GLY A 42 3.17 9.32 -10.48
CA GLY A 42 4.54 9.37 -11.02
C GLY A 42 5.20 10.75 -10.91
N VAL A 43 4.75 11.59 -9.97
CA VAL A 43 5.28 12.95 -9.77
C VAL A 43 6.40 12.96 -8.73
N CYS A 44 6.37 12.05 -7.77
CA CYS A 44 7.44 11.89 -6.77
C CYS A 44 8.43 10.79 -7.19
N PRO A 45 9.76 11.05 -7.08
CA PRO A 45 10.75 9.97 -7.18
C PRO A 45 10.64 9.11 -5.91
N SER A 46 10.19 7.87 -6.06
CA SER A 46 10.02 6.94 -4.95
C SER A 46 11.34 6.74 -4.19
N ALA A 47 11.31 6.86 -2.86
CA ALA A 47 12.41 6.49 -1.97
C ALA A 47 12.41 4.99 -1.62
N VAL A 48 11.38 4.27 -2.05
CA VAL A 48 11.34 2.82 -2.09
C VAL A 48 11.99 2.41 -3.41
N GLU A 49 13.17 1.80 -3.36
CA GLU A 49 13.69 1.10 -4.53
C GLU A 49 12.63 0.08 -4.95
N ALA A 50 12.00 0.34 -6.10
CA ALA A 50 10.90 -0.43 -6.63
C ALA A 50 11.31 -1.89 -6.87
N ILE A 51 11.08 -2.72 -5.87
CA ILE A 51 10.55 -4.07 -6.04
C ILE A 51 9.03 -3.96 -5.87
N VAL A 52 8.37 -3.28 -6.82
CA VAL A 52 6.96 -3.59 -7.08
C VAL A 52 7.00 -5.02 -7.58
N SER A 53 6.66 -5.95 -6.71
CA SER A 53 6.50 -7.34 -7.10
C SER A 53 5.26 -7.37 -7.99
N ASP A 54 5.43 -7.33 -9.31
CA ASP A 54 4.42 -7.73 -10.31
C ASP A 54 4.08 -9.23 -10.19
N ASP A 55 4.34 -9.81 -9.01
CA ASP A 55 4.03 -11.17 -8.65
C ASP A 55 2.63 -11.16 -8.00
N PRO A 56 1.59 -11.60 -8.72
CA PRO A 56 0.22 -11.59 -8.21
C PRO A 56 0.06 -12.46 -6.96
N LEU A 57 1.00 -13.38 -6.68
CA LEU A 57 1.03 -14.13 -5.43
C LEU A 57 1.31 -13.22 -4.24
N TRP A 58 2.25 -12.27 -4.38
CA TRP A 58 2.67 -11.39 -3.31
C TRP A 58 1.56 -10.43 -2.88
N CYS A 59 0.84 -9.84 -3.84
CA CYS A 59 -0.38 -9.06 -3.57
C CYS A 59 -1.44 -9.91 -2.86
N SER A 60 -1.70 -11.14 -3.35
CA SER A 60 -2.69 -12.04 -2.75
C SER A 60 -2.34 -12.46 -1.31
N VAL A 61 -1.06 -12.70 -1.03
CA VAL A 61 -0.58 -13.03 0.32
C VAL A 61 -0.78 -11.85 1.25
N CYS A 62 -0.43 -10.64 0.81
CA CYS A 62 -0.65 -9.43 1.59
C CYS A 62 -2.14 -9.25 1.94
N GLU A 63 -3.03 -9.25 0.94
CA GLU A 63 -4.46 -9.05 1.16
C GLU A 63 -5.04 -10.10 2.11
N LEU A 64 -4.62 -11.36 1.96
CA LEU A 64 -5.05 -12.45 2.81
C LEU A 64 -4.59 -12.28 4.27
N VAL A 65 -3.33 -11.94 4.48
CA VAL A 65 -2.76 -11.71 5.82
C VAL A 65 -3.42 -10.53 6.49
N MET A 66 -3.54 -9.41 5.79
CA MET A 66 -4.16 -8.19 6.32
C MET A 66 -5.64 -8.40 6.65
N SER A 67 -6.37 -9.17 5.83
CA SER A 67 -7.77 -9.52 6.14
C SER A 67 -7.88 -10.42 7.37
N LEU A 68 -6.99 -11.42 7.51
CA LEU A 68 -6.97 -12.28 8.70
C LEU A 68 -6.68 -11.49 9.97
N ILE A 69 -5.79 -10.50 9.88
CA ILE A 69 -5.47 -9.62 10.99
C ILE A 69 -6.68 -8.73 11.34
N ASP A 70 -7.29 -8.10 10.35
CA ASP A 70 -8.48 -7.23 10.53
C ASP A 70 -9.66 -7.99 11.15
N ASP A 71 -9.89 -9.23 10.71
CA ASP A 71 -10.93 -10.12 11.27
C ASP A 71 -10.63 -10.55 12.72
N THR A 72 -9.36 -10.52 13.14
CA THR A 72 -8.90 -10.99 14.46
C THR A 72 -8.71 -9.85 15.46
N LEU A 73 -8.29 -8.66 15.00
CA LEU A 73 -8.05 -7.51 15.85
C LEU A 73 -9.35 -6.94 16.41
N GLU A 74 -9.30 -6.52 17.67
CA GLU A 74 -10.37 -5.75 18.28
C GLU A 74 -10.06 -4.25 18.13
N LYS A 75 -11.11 -3.43 18.11
CA LYS A 75 -10.99 -1.96 17.91
C LYS A 75 -10.06 -1.25 18.90
N ASP A 76 -9.85 -1.84 20.08
CA ASP A 76 -9.02 -1.29 21.16
C ASP A 76 -7.72 -2.10 21.38
N SER A 77 -7.29 -2.90 20.39
CA SER A 77 -6.05 -3.67 20.46
C SER A 77 -4.83 -2.77 20.66
N THR A 78 -3.96 -3.19 21.57
CA THR A 78 -2.70 -2.53 21.88
C THR A 78 -1.63 -2.87 20.84
N GLN A 79 -0.60 -2.03 20.74
CA GLN A 79 0.54 -2.30 19.85
C GLN A 79 1.17 -3.68 20.11
N GLN A 80 1.27 -4.13 21.36
CA GLN A 80 1.83 -5.43 21.72
C GLN A 80 0.97 -6.60 21.24
N GLU A 81 -0.36 -6.43 21.20
CA GLU A 81 -1.28 -7.43 20.66
C GLU A 81 -1.16 -7.51 19.13
N ILE A 82 -0.97 -6.37 18.46
CA ILE A 82 -0.72 -6.30 17.02
C ILE A 82 0.61 -6.99 16.66
N GLU A 83 1.69 -6.68 17.39
CA GLU A 83 3.00 -7.32 17.23
C GLU A 83 2.89 -8.85 17.36
N HIS A 84 2.24 -9.33 18.42
CA HIS A 84 2.06 -10.77 18.62
C HIS A 84 1.19 -11.43 17.54
N LEU A 85 0.22 -10.71 17.00
CA LEU A 85 -0.61 -11.23 15.91
C LEU A 85 0.19 -11.33 14.61
N LEU A 86 1.00 -10.32 14.27
CA LEU A 86 1.90 -10.36 13.12
C LEU A 86 2.91 -11.51 13.23
N ASP A 87 3.43 -11.78 14.43
CA ASP A 87 4.35 -12.92 14.68
C ASP A 87 3.73 -14.30 14.42
N SER A 88 2.40 -14.42 14.47
CA SER A 88 1.71 -15.71 14.43
C SER A 88 0.78 -15.89 13.24
N VAL A 89 0.36 -14.83 12.56
CA VAL A 89 -0.61 -14.89 11.45
C VAL A 89 -0.13 -15.76 10.30
N CYS A 90 1.18 -15.78 9.99
CA CYS A 90 1.72 -16.58 8.90
C CYS A 90 1.56 -18.09 9.13
N SER A 91 1.52 -18.54 10.39
CA SER A 91 1.27 -19.94 10.75
C SER A 91 -0.16 -20.41 10.50
N LEU A 92 -1.09 -19.46 10.27
CA LEU A 92 -2.49 -19.74 9.94
C LEU A 92 -2.68 -19.99 8.43
N LEU A 93 -1.67 -19.66 7.62
CA LEU A 93 -1.72 -19.84 6.17
C LEU A 93 -1.38 -21.30 5.78
N PRO A 94 -1.80 -21.73 4.58
CA PRO A 94 -1.28 -22.95 3.98
C PRO A 94 0.26 -22.90 3.90
N SER A 95 0.92 -24.03 4.15
CA SER A 95 2.38 -24.14 4.22
C SER A 95 3.15 -23.68 2.96
N PHE A 96 2.49 -23.57 1.81
CA PHE A 96 3.10 -23.04 0.60
C PHE A 96 3.15 -21.50 0.53
N LEU A 97 2.41 -20.81 1.40
CA LEU A 97 2.38 -19.34 1.54
C LEU A 97 3.12 -18.84 2.78
N GLU A 98 3.31 -19.71 3.78
CA GLU A 98 3.93 -19.37 5.08
C GLU A 98 5.26 -18.63 4.91
N GLY A 99 6.18 -19.16 4.09
CA GLY A 99 7.48 -18.52 3.88
C GLY A 99 7.42 -17.15 3.17
N GLU A 100 6.40 -16.94 2.33
CA GLU A 100 6.19 -15.68 1.62
C GLU A 100 5.59 -14.63 2.58
N CYS A 101 4.66 -15.06 3.44
CA CYS A 101 4.13 -14.24 4.53
C CYS A 101 5.22 -13.85 5.53
N ASP A 102 6.04 -14.80 5.97
CA ASP A 102 7.13 -14.54 6.92
C ASP A 102 8.10 -13.50 6.37
N ALA A 103 8.45 -13.61 5.08
CA ALA A 103 9.31 -12.63 4.41
C ALA A 103 8.67 -11.24 4.36
N MET A 104 7.36 -11.16 4.09
CA MET A 104 6.61 -9.92 4.04
C MET A 104 6.54 -9.25 5.41
N VAL A 105 6.11 -9.99 6.43
CA VAL A 105 6.01 -9.50 7.81
C VAL A 105 7.38 -9.03 8.27
N ALA A 106 8.43 -9.85 8.15
CA ALA A 106 9.77 -9.47 8.59
C ALA A 106 10.34 -8.22 7.87
N THR A 107 9.92 -7.95 6.63
CA THR A 107 10.40 -6.79 5.86
C THR A 107 9.64 -5.50 6.23
N TYR A 108 8.32 -5.62 6.44
CA TYR A 108 7.43 -4.47 6.56
C TYR A 108 6.80 -4.29 7.94
N GLU A 109 7.17 -5.10 8.94
CA GLU A 109 6.60 -5.13 10.30
C GLU A 109 6.33 -3.74 10.90
N PRO A 110 7.27 -2.77 10.92
CA PRO A 110 7.01 -1.46 11.52
C PRO A 110 5.89 -0.70 10.83
N LEU A 111 5.80 -0.83 9.50
CA LEU A 111 4.80 -0.17 8.67
C LEU A 111 3.45 -0.90 8.79
N LEU A 112 3.44 -2.23 8.87
CA LEU A 112 2.23 -3.01 9.15
C LEU A 112 1.64 -2.66 10.50
N ILE A 113 2.46 -2.54 11.56
CA ILE A 113 2.00 -2.11 12.89
C ILE A 113 1.38 -0.71 12.82
N GLU A 114 2.07 0.25 12.20
CA GLU A 114 1.54 1.61 12.05
C GLU A 114 0.21 1.60 11.28
N ALA A 115 0.11 0.80 10.22
CA ALA A 115 -1.10 0.73 9.41
C ALA A 115 -2.28 0.14 10.18
N LEU A 116 -2.04 -0.91 10.97
CA LEU A 116 -3.05 -1.55 11.81
C LEU A 116 -3.51 -0.65 12.97
N VAL A 117 -2.58 0.09 13.59
CA VAL A 117 -2.92 1.09 14.64
C VAL A 117 -3.80 2.22 14.07
N ASN A 118 -3.60 2.58 12.80
CA ASN A 118 -4.39 3.61 12.13
C ASN A 118 -5.63 3.07 11.41
N ASP A 119 -5.96 1.77 11.55
CA ASP A 119 -7.16 1.15 10.98
C ASP A 119 -7.22 1.27 9.44
N TYR A 120 -6.06 1.18 8.76
CA TYR A 120 -6.02 1.23 7.30
C TYR A 120 -6.56 -0.08 6.69
N PRO A 121 -7.36 0.01 5.61
CA PRO A 121 -7.94 -1.18 4.99
C PRO A 121 -6.87 -2.01 4.26
N PRO A 122 -7.05 -3.34 4.15
CA PRO A 122 -6.06 -4.27 3.60
C PRO A 122 -5.48 -3.87 2.23
N ASP A 123 -6.32 -3.44 1.30
CA ASP A 123 -5.94 -3.02 -0.05
C ASP A 123 -4.99 -1.82 -0.02
N THR A 124 -5.24 -0.88 0.89
CA THR A 124 -4.39 0.30 1.10
C THR A 124 -3.03 -0.09 1.68
N VAL A 125 -3.01 -0.99 2.68
CA VAL A 125 -1.73 -1.44 3.29
C VAL A 125 -0.88 -2.18 2.26
N CYS A 126 -1.49 -3.04 1.45
CA CYS A 126 -0.79 -3.81 0.43
C CYS A 126 -0.23 -2.92 -0.69
N ALA A 127 -0.94 -1.85 -1.05
CA ALA A 127 -0.43 -0.82 -1.97
C ALA A 127 0.75 -0.04 -1.35
N MET A 128 0.68 0.30 -0.06
CA MET A 128 1.72 1.07 0.62
C MET A 128 3.07 0.33 0.70
N ILE A 129 3.04 -0.99 0.86
CA ILE A 129 4.26 -1.82 0.89
C ILE A 129 4.72 -2.25 -0.52
N GLY A 130 4.06 -1.77 -1.58
CA GLY A 130 4.35 -2.14 -2.96
C GLY A 130 4.08 -3.61 -3.27
N ALA A 131 3.23 -4.27 -2.46
CA ALA A 131 2.80 -5.64 -2.73
C ALA A 131 1.72 -5.70 -3.80
N CYS A 132 0.92 -4.63 -3.84
CA CYS A 132 0.05 -4.19 -4.92
C CYS A 132 0.41 -2.70 -5.19
#